data_AF-A0A7V5GB59-F1
#
_entry.id   AF-A0A7V5GB59-F1
#
_cell.length_a   1.000
_cell.length_b   1.000
_cell.length_c   1.000
_cell.angle_alpha   90.00
_cell.angle_beta   90.00
_cell.angle_gamma   90.00
#
_symmetry.space_group_name_H-M   'P 1'
#
loop_
_entity.id
_entity.type
_entity.pdbx_description
1 polymer ?
#
loop_
_entity_poly.entity_id
_entity_poly.type
_entity_poly.pdbx_seq_one_letter_code
_entity_poly.pdbx_strand_id
1 'polypeptide(L)'
;MNQESKNYQPKKQLKQTETRICQNCGKEFTIEPEDFEFYEKIGVPAPTFCPDCRLQRRMMWRNERKLYKRKCDLCGKDIISIYPPDAPFPVYCSKCWNSDKWDPMDYGREYDWDKPFFEQIEKLYKKVPHLSLMELNNTNCPFVNYAWFSNNSYMCFDLGYGEDMMYSKACHFVKDSIDCSYAKKIELCYECVEVEKSNHSSFLKNCENCLDSHFLTNCKNCSSCILCEN
;
A
#
# COMPACT_ATOMS: atom_id res chain seq x y z
N MET A 1 -48.71 42.75 -23.02
CA MET A 1 -48.70 42.05 -21.72
C MET A 1 -48.38 40.59 -21.99
N ASN A 2 -47.18 40.13 -21.64
CA ASN A 2 -46.98 38.86 -20.94
C ASN A 2 -45.52 38.78 -20.51
N GLN A 3 -45.36 38.54 -19.22
CA GLN A 3 -44.12 38.61 -18.45
C GLN A 3 -43.30 37.34 -18.69
N GLU A 4 -41.99 37.51 -18.93
CA GLU A 4 -41.03 36.42 -18.88
C GLU A 4 -40.81 36.00 -17.41
N SER A 5 -41.25 34.78 -17.09
CA SER A 5 -40.96 34.11 -15.82
C SER A 5 -39.50 33.64 -15.79
N LYS A 6 -38.64 34.42 -15.11
CA LYS A 6 -37.28 33.99 -14.77
C LYS A 6 -37.35 32.85 -13.75
N ASN A 7 -36.96 31.65 -14.16
CA ASN A 7 -36.73 30.50 -13.27
C ASN A 7 -35.63 30.84 -12.25
N TYR A 8 -36.03 31.11 -11.01
CA TYR A 8 -35.12 31.25 -9.87
C TYR A 8 -34.74 29.85 -9.38
N GLN A 9 -33.50 29.43 -9.61
CA GLN A 9 -32.93 28.30 -8.87
C GLN A 9 -32.40 28.83 -7.52
N PRO A 10 -32.76 28.23 -6.38
CA PRO A 10 -32.24 28.66 -5.09
C PRO A 10 -30.73 28.46 -5.06
N LYS A 11 -29.98 29.54 -4.79
CA LYS A 11 -28.53 29.46 -4.56
C LYS A 11 -28.29 28.50 -3.41
N LYS A 12 -27.60 27.38 -3.68
CA LYS A 12 -27.15 26.45 -2.65
C LYS A 12 -26.30 27.27 -1.66
N GLN A 13 -26.71 27.36 -0.39
CA GLN A 13 -25.92 28.05 0.62
C GLN A 13 -24.61 27.28 0.79
N LEU A 14 -23.52 27.88 0.32
CA LEU A 14 -22.17 27.38 0.53
C LEU A 14 -21.91 27.36 2.04
N LYS A 15 -21.58 26.18 2.56
CA LYS A 15 -21.12 26.06 3.95
C LYS A 15 -19.83 26.86 4.11
N GLN A 16 -19.69 27.58 5.21
CA GLN A 16 -18.48 28.35 5.49
C GLN A 16 -17.38 27.44 6.02
N THR A 17 -16.13 27.88 5.90
CA THR A 17 -14.96 27.24 6.51
C THR A 17 -15.22 27.01 8.00
N GLU A 18 -14.96 25.79 8.48
CA GLU A 18 -15.17 25.41 9.88
C GLU A 18 -13.87 24.88 10.47
N THR A 19 -13.44 25.44 11.61
CA THR A 19 -12.33 24.90 12.40
C THR A 19 -12.87 23.94 13.46
N ARG A 20 -12.33 22.72 13.51
CA ARG A 20 -12.70 21.68 14.47
C ARG A 20 -11.49 21.19 15.26
N ILE A 21 -11.75 20.65 16.44
CA ILE A 21 -10.75 19.96 17.26
C ILE A 21 -10.77 18.46 16.93
N CYS A 22 -9.60 17.90 16.61
CA CYS A 22 -9.45 16.47 16.31
C CYS A 22 -9.73 15.62 17.55
N GLN A 23 -10.64 14.65 17.42
CA GLN A 23 -10.99 13.73 18.52
C GLN A 23 -9.83 12.86 19.02
N ASN A 24 -8.79 12.66 18.23
CA ASN A 24 -7.65 11.80 18.59
C ASN A 24 -6.49 12.58 19.21
N CYS A 25 -6.00 13.60 18.53
CA CYS A 25 -4.78 14.32 18.92
C CYS A 25 -5.04 15.69 19.55
N GLY A 26 -6.30 16.14 19.62
CA GLY A 26 -6.68 17.44 20.19
C GLY A 26 -6.23 18.65 19.38
N LYS A 27 -5.57 18.46 18.23
CA LYS A 27 -5.15 19.56 17.35
C LYS A 27 -6.34 20.11 16.57
N GLU A 28 -6.32 21.42 16.34
CA GLU A 28 -7.25 22.09 15.44
C GLU A 28 -6.97 21.70 13.98
N PHE A 29 -8.03 21.59 13.19
CA PHE A 29 -7.95 21.41 11.75
C PHE A 29 -9.14 22.10 11.07
N THR A 30 -8.91 22.55 9.84
CA THR A 30 -9.89 23.29 9.05
C THR A 30 -10.58 22.34 8.07
N ILE A 31 -11.88 22.54 7.87
CA ILE A 31 -12.68 21.93 6.80
C ILE A 31 -13.15 23.07 5.90
N GLU A 32 -12.77 23.00 4.63
CA GLU A 32 -13.12 24.04 3.66
C GLU A 32 -14.55 23.86 3.12
N PRO A 33 -15.19 24.92 2.60
CA PRO A 33 -16.52 24.85 1.99
C PRO A 33 -16.68 23.69 0.98
N GLU A 34 -15.67 23.52 0.13
CA GLU A 34 -15.62 22.51 -0.92
C GLU A 34 -15.56 21.08 -0.34
N ASP A 35 -14.91 20.91 0.82
CA ASP A 35 -14.88 19.62 1.51
C ASP A 35 -16.28 19.19 1.95
N PHE A 36 -17.09 20.13 2.44
CA PHE A 36 -18.46 19.81 2.84
C PHE A 36 -19.34 19.40 1.67
N GLU A 37 -19.18 20.04 0.51
CA GLU A 37 -19.86 19.64 -0.72
C GLU A 37 -19.43 18.24 -1.15
N PHE A 38 -18.15 17.93 -1.03
CA PHE A 38 -17.61 16.60 -1.33
C PHE A 38 -18.20 15.53 -0.39
N TYR A 39 -18.21 15.76 0.92
CA TYR A 39 -18.76 14.80 1.89
C TYR A 39 -20.27 14.59 1.69
N GLU A 40 -21.03 15.64 1.40
CA GLU A 40 -22.45 15.55 1.06
C GLU A 40 -22.65 14.73 -0.23
N LYS A 41 -21.85 14.98 -1.27
CA LYS A 41 -21.93 14.27 -2.56
C LYS A 41 -21.70 12.77 -2.42
N ILE A 42 -20.78 12.34 -1.54
CA ILE A 42 -20.50 10.92 -1.30
C ILE A 42 -21.35 10.31 -0.17
N GLY A 43 -22.26 11.09 0.43
CA GLY A 43 -23.20 10.61 1.45
C GLY A 43 -22.57 10.27 2.80
N VAL A 44 -21.50 10.96 3.20
CA VAL A 44 -20.82 10.73 4.49
C VAL A 44 -20.76 12.00 5.33
N PRO A 45 -20.67 11.90 6.67
CA PRO A 45 -20.51 13.07 7.52
C PRO A 45 -19.12 13.71 7.36
N ALA A 46 -19.06 15.01 7.64
CA ALA A 46 -17.80 15.74 7.73
C ALA A 46 -16.89 15.15 8.83
N PRO A 47 -15.56 15.17 8.65
CA PRO A 47 -14.61 14.48 9.51
C PRO A 47 -14.60 15.02 10.94
N THR A 48 -14.36 14.13 11.88
CA THR A 48 -14.09 14.44 13.30
C THR A 48 -12.61 14.25 13.67
N PHE A 49 -11.80 13.77 12.73
CA PHE A 49 -10.36 13.53 12.87
C PHE A 49 -9.62 14.41 11.87
N CYS A 50 -8.50 14.99 12.28
CA CYS A 50 -7.64 15.75 11.39
C CYS A 50 -7.06 14.86 10.26
N PRO A 51 -6.58 15.46 9.15
CA PRO A 51 -6.01 14.73 8.03
C PRO A 51 -4.95 13.70 8.42
N ASP A 52 -4.04 14.04 9.33
CA ASP A 52 -2.95 13.16 9.78
C ASP A 52 -3.47 11.94 10.55
N CYS A 53 -4.39 12.12 11.49
CA CYS A 53 -4.96 10.99 12.23
C CYS A 53 -5.82 10.09 11.32
N ARG A 54 -6.48 10.66 10.32
CA ARG A 54 -7.16 9.86 9.28
C ARG A 54 -6.15 9.07 8.45
N LEU A 55 -5.01 9.67 8.09
CA LEU A 55 -3.94 8.98 7.39
C LEU A 55 -3.36 7.83 8.21
N GLN A 56 -3.05 8.05 9.48
CA GLN A 56 -2.59 7.02 10.40
C GLN A 56 -3.57 5.84 10.46
N ARG A 57 -4.87 6.11 10.58
CA ARG A 57 -5.92 5.07 10.57
C ARG A 57 -6.00 4.32 9.25
N ARG A 58 -5.80 4.98 8.10
CA ARG A 58 -5.75 4.30 6.80
C ARG A 58 -4.52 3.40 6.69
N MET A 59 -3.39 3.85 7.22
CA MET A 59 -2.11 3.15 7.10
C MET A 59 -1.89 2.09 8.19
N MET A 60 -2.67 2.09 9.28
CA MET A 60 -2.45 1.18 10.42
C MET A 60 -2.53 -0.30 10.04
N TRP A 61 -3.31 -0.64 9.02
CA TRP A 61 -3.49 -2.01 8.53
C TRP A 61 -2.51 -2.39 7.42
N ARG A 62 -1.76 -1.41 6.89
CA ARG A 62 -0.77 -1.62 5.83
C ARG A 62 0.61 -1.75 6.45
N ASN A 63 1.02 -2.97 6.76
CA ASN A 63 2.41 -3.26 7.09
C ASN A 63 3.14 -3.80 5.86
N GLU A 64 4.01 -2.96 5.29
CA GLU A 64 4.79 -3.33 4.11
C GLU A 64 6.12 -3.99 4.46
N ARG A 65 6.83 -3.48 5.48
CA ARG A 65 8.27 -3.78 5.67
C ARG A 65 8.66 -4.42 6.99
N LYS A 66 7.78 -4.40 8.00
CA LYS A 66 8.13 -4.95 9.30
C LYS A 66 7.84 -6.45 9.30
N LEU A 67 8.89 -7.23 9.12
CA LEU A 67 8.85 -8.68 9.03
C LEU A 67 9.22 -9.32 10.37
N TYR A 68 8.55 -10.40 10.71
CA TYR A 68 8.75 -11.17 11.92
C TYR A 68 8.94 -12.64 11.59
N LYS A 69 9.86 -13.29 12.30
CA LYS A 69 9.94 -14.75 12.32
C LYS A 69 8.89 -15.27 13.29
N ARG A 70 7.99 -16.14 12.82
CA ARG A 70 7.01 -16.84 13.67
C ARG A 70 6.73 -18.24 13.13
N LYS A 71 5.95 -19.02 13.86
CA LYS A 71 5.41 -20.29 13.35
C LYS A 71 4.07 -20.04 12.66
N CYS A 72 3.79 -20.81 11.61
CA CYS A 72 2.47 -20.88 11.00
C CYS A 72 1.52 -21.57 11.98
N ASP A 73 0.37 -20.95 12.27
CA ASP A 73 -0.56 -21.49 13.28
C ASP A 73 -1.33 -22.73 12.78
N LEU A 74 -1.29 -23.03 11.48
CA LEU A 74 -1.89 -24.25 10.91
C LEU A 74 -0.92 -25.43 10.82
N CYS A 75 0.31 -25.21 10.34
CA CYS A 75 1.26 -26.32 10.08
C CYS A 75 2.51 -26.32 10.97
N GLY A 76 2.70 -25.33 11.85
CA GLY A 76 3.81 -25.25 12.80
C GLY A 76 5.19 -24.93 12.20
N LYS A 77 5.30 -24.79 10.88
CA LYS A 77 6.56 -24.45 10.19
C LYS A 77 6.98 -23.02 10.50
N ASP A 78 8.28 -22.79 10.56
CA ASP A 78 8.85 -21.45 10.66
C ASP A 78 8.58 -20.67 9.38
N ILE A 79 8.08 -19.44 9.52
CA ILE A 79 7.71 -18.54 8.44
C ILE A 79 8.11 -17.11 8.73
N ILE A 80 8.13 -16.31 7.67
CA ILE A 80 8.19 -14.85 7.77
C ILE A 80 6.77 -14.30 7.65
N SER A 81 6.44 -13.28 8.43
CA SER A 81 5.13 -12.64 8.41
C SER A 81 5.21 -11.14 8.68
N ILE A 82 4.22 -10.39 8.21
CA ILE A 82 3.98 -9.00 8.61
C ILE A 82 3.36 -8.85 10.01
N TYR A 83 2.99 -9.96 10.65
CA TYR A 83 2.39 -9.98 11.98
C TYR A 83 3.37 -10.49 13.02
N PRO A 84 3.49 -9.82 14.18
CA PRO A 84 4.38 -10.26 15.25
C PRO A 84 3.88 -11.58 15.88
N PRO A 85 4.74 -12.33 16.61
CA PRO A 85 4.35 -13.59 17.23
C PRO A 85 3.20 -13.49 18.25
N ASP A 86 3.00 -12.33 18.87
CA ASP A 86 1.96 -12.03 19.86
C ASP A 86 0.66 -11.48 19.24
N ALA A 87 0.53 -11.51 17.91
CA ALA A 87 -0.70 -11.08 17.24
C ALA A 87 -1.92 -11.85 17.78
N PRO A 88 -3.07 -11.18 18.01
CA PRO A 88 -4.22 -11.75 18.70
C PRO A 88 -5.10 -12.64 17.80
N PHE A 89 -4.58 -13.10 16.68
CA PHE A 89 -5.28 -13.91 15.67
C PHE A 89 -4.32 -14.93 15.03
N PRO A 90 -4.85 -16.04 14.49
CA PRO A 90 -4.05 -17.02 13.77
C PRO A 90 -3.45 -16.44 12.49
N VAL A 91 -2.24 -16.86 12.14
CA VAL A 91 -1.52 -16.45 10.93
C VAL A 91 -1.05 -17.67 10.16
N TYR A 92 -1.49 -17.77 8.91
CA TYR A 92 -1.20 -18.89 8.03
C TYR A 92 -0.19 -18.51 6.96
N CYS A 93 0.70 -19.46 6.66
CA CYS A 93 1.62 -19.33 5.53
C CYS A 93 0.86 -19.42 4.20
N SER A 94 1.42 -18.86 3.12
CA SER A 94 0.78 -18.86 1.79
C SER A 94 0.35 -20.27 1.32
N LYS A 95 1.15 -21.30 1.60
CA LYS A 95 0.79 -22.70 1.27
C LYS A 95 -0.42 -23.22 2.04
N CYS A 96 -0.55 -22.86 3.31
CA CYS A 96 -1.69 -23.24 4.15
C CYS A 96 -2.93 -22.43 3.80
N TRP A 97 -2.76 -21.14 3.55
CA TRP A 97 -3.82 -20.23 3.15
C TRP A 97 -4.53 -20.71 1.88
N ASN A 98 -3.76 -21.15 0.87
CA ASN A 98 -4.30 -21.63 -0.41
C ASN A 98 -4.57 -23.15 -0.43
N SER A 99 -4.67 -23.81 0.72
CA SER A 99 -4.94 -25.26 0.81
C SER A 99 -6.34 -25.54 1.33
N ASP A 100 -6.85 -26.73 1.00
CA ASP A 100 -8.16 -27.22 1.46
C ASP A 100 -8.19 -27.62 2.96
N LYS A 101 -7.16 -27.23 3.74
CA LYS A 101 -7.04 -27.58 5.17
C LYS A 101 -7.82 -26.65 6.09
N TRP A 102 -8.39 -25.58 5.56
CA TRP A 102 -9.24 -24.65 6.28
C TRP A 102 -10.25 -24.05 5.31
N ASP A 103 -11.43 -23.69 5.81
CA ASP A 103 -12.46 -23.01 5.03
C ASP A 103 -12.74 -21.64 5.67
N PRO A 104 -12.68 -20.51 4.94
CA PRO A 104 -13.09 -19.21 5.46
C PRO A 104 -14.55 -19.19 5.95
N MET A 105 -15.43 -20.04 5.40
CA MET A 105 -16.84 -20.12 5.77
C MET A 105 -17.05 -20.75 7.15
N ASP A 106 -16.11 -21.55 7.66
CA ASP A 106 -16.16 -22.13 9.02
C ASP A 106 -16.22 -21.04 10.12
N TYR A 107 -15.79 -19.83 9.81
CA TYR A 107 -15.80 -18.69 10.73
C TYR A 107 -17.05 -17.83 10.61
N GLY A 108 -17.96 -18.17 9.69
CA GLY A 108 -19.24 -17.49 9.50
C GLY A 108 -20.07 -17.49 10.78
N ARG A 109 -20.75 -16.37 11.05
CA ARG A 109 -21.62 -16.20 12.22
C ARG A 109 -22.83 -15.37 11.84
N GLU A 110 -23.97 -15.70 12.43
CA GLU A 110 -25.15 -14.84 12.39
C GLU A 110 -24.89 -13.54 13.16
N TYR A 111 -25.50 -12.45 12.69
CA TYR A 111 -25.40 -11.15 13.35
C TYR A 111 -26.34 -11.08 14.56
N ASP A 112 -25.79 -10.70 15.72
CA ASP A 112 -26.54 -10.52 16.96
C ASP A 112 -26.92 -9.04 17.14
N TRP A 113 -28.22 -8.72 17.04
CA TRP A 113 -28.71 -7.34 17.16
C TRP A 113 -28.64 -6.78 18.59
N ASP A 114 -28.48 -7.62 19.60
CA ASP A 114 -28.39 -7.21 21.00
C ASP A 114 -26.97 -6.81 21.41
N LYS A 115 -25.97 -7.03 20.54
CA LYS A 115 -24.56 -6.70 20.81
C LYS A 115 -24.03 -5.58 19.92
N PRO A 116 -23.13 -4.71 20.43
CA PRO A 116 -22.46 -3.72 19.61
C PRO A 116 -21.69 -4.36 18.44
N PHE A 117 -21.86 -3.79 17.24
CA PHE A 117 -21.20 -4.27 16.02
C PHE A 117 -19.68 -4.45 16.18
N PHE A 118 -19.00 -3.46 16.77
CA PHE A 118 -17.54 -3.49 16.89
C PHE A 118 -17.01 -4.55 17.86
N GLU A 119 -17.82 -4.99 18.84
CA GLU A 119 -17.45 -6.11 19.70
C GLU A 119 -17.52 -7.44 18.93
N GLN A 120 -18.56 -7.60 18.11
CA GLN A 120 -18.75 -8.79 17.29
C GLN A 120 -17.66 -8.92 16.23
N ILE A 121 -17.31 -7.81 15.54
CA ILE A 121 -16.25 -7.82 14.53
C ILE A 121 -14.87 -8.07 15.14
N GLU A 122 -14.58 -7.53 16.33
CA GLU A 122 -13.31 -7.81 17.03
C GLU A 122 -13.19 -9.30 17.39
N LYS A 123 -14.28 -9.90 17.90
CA LYS A 123 -14.33 -11.34 18.19
C LYS A 123 -14.24 -12.22 16.95
N LEU A 124 -14.67 -11.72 15.79
CA LEU A 124 -14.51 -12.40 14.51
C LEU A 124 -13.04 -12.30 14.06
N TYR A 125 -12.51 -11.08 14.02
CA TYR A 125 -11.15 -10.75 13.63
C TYR A 125 -10.10 -11.56 14.41
N LYS A 126 -10.26 -11.73 15.72
CA LYS A 126 -9.36 -12.54 16.56
C LYS A 126 -9.38 -14.05 16.27
N LYS A 127 -10.44 -14.55 15.61
CA LYS A 127 -10.57 -15.98 15.29
C LYS A 127 -10.21 -16.29 13.84
N VAL A 128 -10.56 -15.40 12.91
CA VAL A 128 -10.31 -15.62 11.48
C VAL A 128 -8.80 -15.59 11.24
N PRO A 129 -8.23 -16.58 10.54
CA PRO A 129 -6.82 -16.58 10.19
C PRO A 129 -6.45 -15.44 9.24
N HIS A 130 -5.22 -14.97 9.31
CA HIS A 130 -4.64 -13.97 8.42
C HIS A 130 -3.53 -14.56 7.57
N LEU A 131 -3.44 -14.14 6.31
CA LEU A 131 -2.33 -14.50 5.44
C LEU A 131 -1.03 -13.84 5.92
N SER A 132 0.05 -14.62 6.03
CA SER A 132 1.31 -14.15 6.64
C SER A 132 2.00 -13.02 5.88
N LEU A 133 1.96 -13.06 4.55
CA LEU A 133 2.60 -12.13 3.61
C LEU A 133 1.67 -11.95 2.41
N MET A 134 1.61 -10.75 1.85
CA MET A 134 0.88 -10.49 0.62
C MET A 134 1.75 -10.92 -0.56
N GLU A 135 1.66 -12.18 -0.97
CA GLU A 135 2.50 -12.73 -2.03
C GLU A 135 1.76 -13.71 -2.94
N LEU A 136 2.23 -13.85 -4.18
CA LEU A 136 1.70 -14.79 -5.16
C LEU A 136 2.79 -15.31 -6.08
N ASN A 137 2.88 -16.63 -6.24
CA ASN A 137 3.69 -17.29 -7.27
C ASN A 137 5.16 -16.82 -7.33
N ASN A 138 5.78 -16.62 -6.16
CA ASN A 138 7.20 -16.30 -6.08
C ASN A 138 8.03 -17.58 -5.88
N THR A 139 9.21 -17.64 -6.50
CA THR A 139 10.15 -18.75 -6.36
C THR A 139 11.46 -18.24 -5.78
N ASN A 140 11.94 -18.85 -4.69
CA ASN A 140 13.20 -18.46 -4.06
C ASN A 140 13.24 -16.95 -3.67
N CYS A 141 12.14 -16.43 -3.13
CA CYS A 141 12.02 -15.02 -2.73
C CYS A 141 11.85 -14.86 -1.22
N PRO A 142 12.89 -15.07 -0.39
CA PRO A 142 12.77 -14.90 1.05
C PRO A 142 12.68 -13.42 1.42
N PHE A 143 11.97 -13.14 2.52
CA PHE A 143 11.81 -11.78 3.09
C PHE A 143 11.16 -10.76 2.14
N VAL A 144 10.25 -11.22 1.28
CA VAL A 144 9.45 -10.34 0.43
C VAL A 144 8.04 -10.12 0.99
N ASN A 145 7.42 -9.02 0.60
CA ASN A 145 6.02 -8.75 0.89
C ASN A 145 5.46 -7.81 -0.19
N TYR A 146 4.17 -7.94 -0.51
CA TYR A 146 3.59 -7.36 -1.72
C TYR A 146 4.41 -7.77 -2.95
N ALA A 147 4.62 -9.07 -3.14
CA ALA A 147 5.47 -9.59 -4.20
C ALA A 147 4.72 -10.60 -5.07
N TRP A 148 4.78 -10.44 -6.39
CA TRP A 148 4.06 -11.29 -7.33
C TRP A 148 4.96 -11.77 -8.48
N PHE A 149 4.83 -13.04 -8.84
CA PHE A 149 5.46 -13.64 -10.03
C PHE A 149 6.97 -13.37 -10.14
N SER A 150 7.66 -13.34 -9.01
CA SER A 150 9.07 -12.95 -8.95
C SER A 150 9.96 -14.14 -8.56
N ASN A 151 11.21 -14.13 -9.03
CA ASN A 151 12.16 -15.21 -8.82
C ASN A 151 13.46 -14.69 -8.20
N ASN A 152 14.09 -15.50 -7.34
CA ASN A 152 15.42 -15.25 -6.78
C ASN A 152 15.58 -13.86 -6.15
N SER A 153 14.54 -13.35 -5.50
CA SER A 153 14.52 -11.97 -5.02
C SER A 153 14.59 -11.88 -3.49
N TYR A 154 15.56 -11.13 -2.96
CA TYR A 154 15.80 -11.03 -1.52
C TYR A 154 15.42 -9.66 -0.98
N MET A 155 14.65 -9.63 0.12
CA MET A 155 14.34 -8.38 0.84
C MET A 155 13.74 -7.29 -0.05
N CYS A 156 12.84 -7.69 -0.95
CA CYS A 156 12.15 -6.81 -1.87
C CYS A 156 10.70 -6.59 -1.46
N PHE A 157 10.20 -5.36 -1.62
CA PHE A 157 8.86 -4.97 -1.20
C PHE A 157 8.13 -4.31 -2.35
N ASP A 158 6.86 -4.65 -2.58
CA ASP A 158 6.13 -4.16 -3.77
C ASP A 158 6.89 -4.52 -5.06
N LEU A 159 7.06 -5.83 -5.28
CA LEU A 159 7.82 -6.40 -6.39
C LEU A 159 6.88 -7.14 -7.35
N GLY A 160 6.96 -6.87 -8.65
CA GLY A 160 6.17 -7.61 -9.64
C GLY A 160 7.02 -8.06 -10.81
N TYR A 161 7.02 -9.35 -11.13
CA TYR A 161 7.82 -9.88 -12.24
C TYR A 161 9.31 -9.53 -12.12
N GLY A 162 9.84 -9.52 -10.89
CA GLY A 162 11.25 -9.30 -10.62
C GLY A 162 12.05 -10.60 -10.70
N GLU A 163 13.27 -10.53 -11.22
CA GLU A 163 14.20 -11.66 -11.29
C GLU A 163 15.57 -11.21 -10.79
N ASP A 164 16.17 -11.99 -9.90
CA ASP A 164 17.52 -11.71 -9.37
C ASP A 164 17.63 -10.29 -8.77
N MET A 165 16.65 -9.94 -7.93
CA MET A 165 16.52 -8.63 -7.29
C MET A 165 16.93 -8.65 -5.83
N MET A 166 17.59 -7.60 -5.35
CA MET A 166 17.88 -7.46 -3.93
C MET A 166 17.57 -6.05 -3.41
N TYR A 167 17.09 -5.99 -2.16
CA TYR A 167 16.95 -4.75 -1.38
C TYR A 167 16.13 -3.64 -2.07
N SER A 168 15.21 -4.02 -2.93
CA SER A 168 14.51 -3.11 -3.84
C SER A 168 13.04 -2.90 -3.44
N LYS A 169 12.44 -1.79 -3.91
CA LYS A 169 11.08 -1.41 -3.54
C LYS A 169 10.27 -0.85 -4.70
N ALA A 170 9.00 -1.23 -4.83
CA ALA A 170 8.11 -0.74 -5.89
C ALA A 170 8.74 -0.96 -7.28
N CYS A 171 9.23 -2.18 -7.51
CA CYS A 171 9.97 -2.56 -8.71
C CYS A 171 9.16 -3.52 -9.57
N HIS A 172 9.09 -3.27 -10.88
CA HIS A 172 8.34 -4.11 -11.80
C HIS A 172 9.10 -4.47 -13.07
N PHE A 173 9.04 -5.74 -13.48
CA PHE A 173 9.76 -6.25 -14.66
C PHE A 173 11.26 -5.94 -14.58
N VAL A 174 11.86 -6.17 -13.42
CA VAL A 174 13.24 -5.81 -13.15
C VAL A 174 14.09 -7.06 -13.07
N LYS A 175 15.30 -7.00 -13.64
CA LYS A 175 16.21 -8.13 -13.68
C LYS A 175 17.61 -7.75 -13.21
N ASP A 176 18.31 -8.65 -12.52
CA ASP A 176 19.74 -8.50 -12.20
C ASP A 176 20.09 -7.12 -11.61
N SER A 177 19.29 -6.64 -10.63
CA SER A 177 19.39 -5.27 -10.12
C SER A 177 19.26 -5.20 -8.60
N ILE A 178 19.92 -4.23 -8.00
CA ILE A 178 20.05 -4.11 -6.53
C ILE A 178 19.79 -2.66 -6.11
N ASP A 179 19.21 -2.48 -4.92
CA ASP A 179 18.97 -1.17 -4.31
C ASP A 179 18.16 -0.21 -5.18
N CYS A 180 17.19 -0.74 -5.92
CA CYS A 180 16.34 0.06 -6.81
C CYS A 180 15.00 0.39 -6.14
N SER A 181 14.49 1.60 -6.36
CA SER A 181 13.20 2.05 -5.86
C SER A 181 12.36 2.67 -6.96
N TYR A 182 11.06 2.33 -7.01
CA TYR A 182 10.14 2.87 -8.03
C TYR A 182 10.65 2.66 -9.45
N ALA A 183 11.19 1.46 -9.70
CA ALA A 183 11.91 1.18 -10.92
C ALA A 183 11.16 0.18 -11.80
N LYS A 184 11.15 0.42 -13.11
CA LYS A 184 10.32 -0.36 -14.03
C LYS A 184 11.09 -0.71 -15.29
N LYS A 185 11.06 -2.00 -15.66
CA LYS A 185 11.73 -2.49 -16.87
C LYS A 185 13.21 -2.11 -16.90
N ILE A 186 13.91 -2.31 -15.78
CA ILE A 186 15.35 -2.06 -15.69
C ILE A 186 16.11 -3.37 -15.60
N GLU A 187 17.35 -3.37 -16.06
CA GLU A 187 18.23 -4.54 -16.01
C GLU A 187 19.68 -4.09 -15.78
N LEU A 188 20.43 -4.84 -14.96
CA LEU A 188 21.81 -4.51 -14.59
C LEU A 188 21.94 -3.11 -13.97
N CYS A 189 21.00 -2.76 -13.08
CA CYS A 189 20.94 -1.46 -12.45
C CYS A 189 21.26 -1.51 -10.96
N TYR A 190 21.87 -0.44 -10.46
CA TYR A 190 22.27 -0.31 -9.06
C TYR A 190 21.94 1.07 -8.51
N GLU A 191 21.30 1.11 -7.33
CA GLU A 191 21.02 2.35 -6.61
C GLU A 191 20.22 3.37 -7.45
N CYS A 192 19.14 2.90 -8.07
CA CYS A 192 18.30 3.70 -8.97
C CYS A 192 16.97 4.06 -8.30
N VAL A 193 16.51 5.32 -8.43
CA VAL A 193 15.26 5.80 -7.86
C VAL A 193 14.40 6.45 -8.94
N GLU A 194 13.14 5.99 -9.08
CA GLU A 194 12.20 6.50 -10.08
C GLU A 194 12.77 6.41 -11.49
N VAL A 195 13.09 5.18 -11.92
CA VAL A 195 13.75 4.90 -13.19
C VAL A 195 12.92 3.97 -14.04
N GLU A 196 12.73 4.33 -15.31
CA GLU A 196 12.04 3.47 -16.27
C GLU A 196 12.93 3.14 -17.48
N LYS A 197 12.84 1.88 -17.93
CA LYS A 197 13.44 1.38 -19.19
C LYS A 197 14.94 1.72 -19.32
N SER A 198 15.68 1.54 -18.25
CA SER A 198 17.11 1.83 -18.21
C SER A 198 17.92 0.57 -18.01
N ASN A 199 19.12 0.52 -18.57
CA ASN A 199 19.94 -0.68 -18.55
C ASN A 199 21.39 -0.33 -18.25
N HIS A 200 22.09 -1.23 -17.54
CA HIS A 200 23.51 -1.11 -17.23
C HIS A 200 23.88 0.28 -16.69
N SER A 201 23.13 0.73 -15.70
CA SER A 201 23.19 2.12 -15.22
C SER A 201 23.04 2.17 -13.71
N SER A 202 23.64 3.18 -13.07
CA SER A 202 23.60 3.30 -11.61
C SER A 202 23.48 4.72 -11.12
N PHE A 203 22.97 4.89 -9.89
CA PHE A 203 22.79 6.22 -9.28
C PHE A 203 21.93 7.14 -10.15
N LEU A 204 20.91 6.56 -10.80
CA LEU A 204 19.93 7.28 -11.60
C LEU A 204 18.80 7.77 -10.69
N LYS A 205 18.40 9.03 -10.85
CA LYS A 205 17.25 9.61 -10.16
C LYS A 205 16.31 10.28 -11.15
N ASN A 206 15.04 9.88 -11.15
CA ASN A 206 14.01 10.44 -12.03
C ASN A 206 14.41 10.36 -13.52
N CYS A 207 15.01 9.25 -13.92
CA CYS A 207 15.58 9.09 -15.26
C CYS A 207 14.78 8.10 -16.11
N GLU A 208 14.82 8.29 -17.43
CA GLU A 208 14.06 7.47 -18.36
C GLU A 208 14.89 7.13 -19.61
N ASN A 209 14.86 5.87 -20.02
CA ASN A 209 15.57 5.40 -21.22
C ASN A 209 17.08 5.74 -21.18
N CYS A 210 17.72 5.53 -20.03
CA CYS A 210 19.15 5.72 -19.87
C CYS A 210 19.91 4.41 -20.07
N LEU A 211 20.97 4.44 -20.88
CA LEU A 211 21.82 3.28 -21.17
C LEU A 211 23.26 3.61 -20.79
N ASP A 212 23.95 2.68 -20.13
CA ASP A 212 25.37 2.84 -19.79
C ASP A 212 25.66 4.19 -19.09
N SER A 213 24.77 4.63 -18.21
CA SER A 213 24.81 5.98 -17.64
C SER A 213 24.81 5.97 -16.12
N HIS A 214 25.54 6.92 -15.54
CA HIS A 214 25.82 6.91 -14.10
C HIS A 214 25.69 8.31 -13.49
N PHE A 215 25.12 8.40 -12.29
CA PHE A 215 24.96 9.66 -11.55
C PHE A 215 24.17 10.70 -12.35
N LEU A 216 22.99 10.31 -12.83
CA LEU A 216 22.12 11.15 -13.64
C LEU A 216 20.88 11.57 -12.85
N THR A 217 20.45 12.82 -13.02
CA THR A 217 19.24 13.35 -12.40
C THR A 217 18.34 14.01 -13.44
N ASN A 218 17.05 13.64 -13.47
CA ASN A 218 16.05 14.17 -14.41
C ASN A 218 16.40 14.02 -15.90
N CYS A 219 17.29 13.11 -16.23
CA CYS A 219 17.77 12.90 -17.59
C CYS A 219 16.86 11.93 -18.36
N LYS A 220 16.74 12.13 -19.67
CA LYS A 220 15.96 11.26 -20.55
C LYS A 220 16.71 10.97 -21.83
N ASN A 221 16.63 9.72 -22.29
CA ASN A 221 17.23 9.28 -23.56
C ASN A 221 18.75 9.53 -23.59
N CYS A 222 19.42 9.33 -22.47
CA CYS A 222 20.86 9.48 -22.35
C CYS A 222 21.57 8.16 -22.61
N SER A 223 22.74 8.21 -23.23
CA SER A 223 23.62 7.06 -23.36
C SER A 223 25.05 7.47 -23.06
N SER A 224 25.78 6.64 -22.31
CA SER A 224 27.18 6.90 -21.96
C SER A 224 27.38 8.24 -21.24
N CYS A 225 26.38 8.64 -20.45
CA CYS A 225 26.41 9.92 -19.74
C CYS A 225 26.81 9.70 -18.29
N ILE A 226 27.60 10.64 -17.77
CA ILE A 226 28.07 10.62 -16.39
C ILE A 226 27.86 12.02 -15.80
N LEU A 227 27.37 12.10 -14.55
CA LEU A 227 27.24 13.36 -13.81
C LEU A 227 26.40 14.44 -14.53
N CYS A 228 25.30 14.03 -15.17
CA CYS A 228 24.41 14.94 -15.90
C CYS A 228 23.14 15.24 -15.11
N GLU A 229 22.65 16.47 -15.26
CA GLU A 229 21.39 16.94 -14.68
C GLU A 229 20.63 17.81 -15.70
N ASN A 230 19.30 17.73 -15.69
CA ASN A 230 18.39 18.52 -16.53
C ASN A 230 17.32 19.23 -15.68
#